data_AF-A0A8I0T5E0-F1
#
_entry.id   AF-A0A8I0T5E0-F1
#
_cell.length_a   1.000
_cell.length_b   1.000
_cell.length_c   1.000
_cell.angle_alpha   90.00
_cell.angle_beta   90.00
_cell.angle_gamma   90.00
#
_symmetry.space_group_name_H-M   'P 1'
#
loop_
_entity.id
_entity.type
_entity.pdbx_description
1 polymer ?
#
loop_
_entity_poly.entity_id
_entity_poly.type
_entity_poly.pdbx_seq_one_letter_code
_entity_poly.pdbx_strand_id
1 'polypeptide(L)'
;MNSQRNIQCSVAKGNDVTMSYPVKFTFTNLGNEDAKFLIWHTPFEGWWSQFLVVEQNGKKLNYQGPMAKRLTPEANEFLTLTAGQSKSVELDLTLAYEINTAQPIAITYNNQLSHPLALTASCNKVL
;
A
#
# COMPACT_ATOMS: atom_id res chain seq x y z
N MET A 1 18.51 -18.51 7.18
CA MET A 1 17.57 -18.76 6.07
C MET A 1 16.59 -17.59 6.04
N ASN A 2 16.75 -16.69 5.07
CA ASN A 2 16.04 -15.41 5.00
C ASN A 2 14.61 -15.60 4.47
N SER A 3 13.66 -15.97 5.33
CA SER A 3 12.21 -16.07 5.00
C SER A 3 11.52 -14.70 4.83
N GLN A 4 12.29 -13.60 4.85
CA GLN A 4 11.76 -12.22 4.94
C GLN A 4 11.37 -11.57 3.59
N ARG A 5 11.42 -12.28 2.44
CA ARG A 5 11.13 -11.72 1.10
C ARG A 5 9.94 -12.34 0.36
N ASN A 6 8.97 -12.89 1.07
CA ASN A 6 7.92 -13.68 0.41
C ASN A 6 6.65 -12.89 0.08
N ILE A 7 6.52 -11.62 0.48
CA ILE A 7 5.37 -10.79 0.12
C ILE A 7 5.70 -9.93 -1.08
N GLN A 8 5.00 -10.17 -2.18
CA GLN A 8 4.99 -9.28 -3.34
C GLN A 8 3.75 -8.39 -3.29
N CYS A 9 3.91 -7.14 -3.69
CA CYS A 9 2.81 -6.21 -3.83
C CYS A 9 2.64 -5.77 -5.28
N SER A 10 1.39 -5.58 -5.71
CA SER A 10 1.04 -4.98 -6.99
C SER A 10 0.00 -3.87 -6.80
N VAL A 11 0.07 -2.89 -7.70
CA VAL A 11 -0.82 -1.72 -7.73
C VAL A 11 -1.50 -1.72 -9.09
N ALA A 12 -2.81 -1.57 -9.13
CA ALA A 12 -3.60 -1.50 -10.35
C ALA A 12 -4.66 -0.40 -10.21
N LYS A 13 -5.18 0.08 -11.35
CA LYS A 13 -6.36 0.94 -11.35
C LYS A 13 -7.57 0.17 -10.80
N GLY A 14 -8.33 0.79 -9.91
CA GLY A 14 -9.57 0.25 -9.33
C GLY A 14 -10.79 0.48 -10.23
N ASN A 15 -11.98 0.28 -9.68
CA ASN A 15 -13.22 0.41 -10.46
C ASN A 15 -13.60 1.87 -10.70
N ASP A 16 -13.71 2.29 -11.96
CA ASP A 16 -14.01 3.68 -12.31
C ASP A 16 -15.36 4.16 -11.74
N VAL A 17 -15.29 5.13 -10.83
CA VAL A 17 -16.45 5.90 -10.33
C VAL A 17 -16.23 7.38 -10.65
N THR A 18 -17.28 8.07 -11.07
CA THR A 18 -17.24 9.49 -11.42
C THR A 18 -16.62 10.33 -10.29
N MET A 19 -15.64 11.17 -10.63
CA MET A 19 -14.87 12.05 -9.70
C MET A 19 -14.00 11.34 -8.67
N SER A 20 -13.77 10.03 -8.78
CA SER A 20 -12.80 9.29 -7.95
C SER A 20 -11.55 8.91 -8.75
N TYR A 21 -10.48 8.54 -8.05
CA TYR A 21 -9.34 7.86 -8.65
C TYR A 21 -9.01 6.62 -7.82
N PRO A 22 -9.74 5.50 -8.02
CA PRO A 22 -9.58 4.31 -7.22
C PRO A 22 -8.34 3.55 -7.64
N VAL A 23 -7.60 3.07 -6.65
CA VAL A 23 -6.37 2.29 -6.82
C VAL A 23 -6.49 1.03 -5.99
N LYS A 24 -6.36 -0.11 -6.66
CA LYS A 24 -6.37 -1.42 -6.05
C LYS A 24 -4.94 -1.84 -5.73
N PHE A 25 -4.72 -2.16 -4.46
CA PHE A 25 -3.48 -2.73 -3.96
C PHE A 25 -3.70 -4.22 -3.70
N THR A 26 -2.74 -5.05 -4.09
CA THR A 26 -2.78 -6.49 -3.82
C THR A 26 -1.47 -6.94 -3.22
N PHE A 27 -1.53 -7.63 -2.09
CA PHE A 27 -0.39 -8.24 -1.42
C PHE A 27 -0.54 -9.75 -1.53
N THR A 28 0.50 -10.42 -2.00
CA THR A 28 0.52 -11.87 -2.22
C THR A 28 1.68 -12.48 -1.46
N ASN A 29 1.39 -13.49 -0.64
CA ASN A 29 2.40 -14.35 -0.04
C ASN A 29 2.82 -15.43 -1.03
N LEU A 30 3.99 -15.27 -1.63
CA LEU A 30 4.63 -16.21 -2.54
C LEU A 30 5.42 -17.31 -1.80
N GLY A 31 5.44 -17.27 -0.47
CA GLY A 31 6.09 -18.27 0.36
C GLY A 31 5.21 -19.48 0.65
N ASN A 32 5.84 -20.49 1.25
CA ASN A 32 5.20 -21.74 1.64
C ASN A 32 4.80 -21.78 3.13
N GLU A 33 4.95 -20.66 3.84
CA GLU A 33 4.63 -20.48 5.25
C GLU A 33 3.73 -19.25 5.42
N ASP A 34 3.01 -19.19 6.53
CA ASP A 34 2.21 -18.03 6.91
C ASP A 34 3.12 -16.81 7.15
N ALA A 35 2.75 -15.69 6.53
CA ALA A 35 3.47 -14.44 6.64
C ALA A 35 2.61 -13.43 7.41
N LYS A 36 3.17 -12.87 8.49
CA LYS A 36 2.51 -11.84 9.31
C LYS A 36 3.24 -10.51 9.16
N PHE A 37 2.49 -9.43 8.93
CA PHE A 37 3.04 -8.07 8.85
C PHE A 37 2.18 -7.05 9.58
N LEU A 38 2.84 -5.98 10.01
CA LEU A 38 2.18 -4.79 10.55
C LEU A 38 1.50 -4.01 9.41
N ILE A 39 0.23 -3.65 9.56
CA ILE A 39 -0.53 -2.94 8.52
C ILE A 39 -0.18 -1.46 8.41
N TRP A 40 0.60 -0.92 9.36
CA TRP A 40 1.02 0.48 9.31
C TRP A 40 1.84 0.77 8.06
N HIS A 41 1.64 1.95 7.49
CA HIS A 41 2.27 2.36 6.24
C HIS A 41 1.92 1.43 5.07
N THR A 42 0.75 0.78 5.12
CA THR A 42 0.21 -0.02 4.02
C THR A 42 -1.19 0.44 3.64
N PRO A 43 -1.68 0.09 2.45
CA PRO A 43 -3.06 0.32 2.07
C PRO A 43 -4.10 -0.31 3.02
N PHE A 44 -3.73 -1.32 3.81
CA PHE A 44 -4.67 -2.03 4.70
C PHE A 44 -5.06 -1.21 5.93
N GLU A 45 -4.34 -0.13 6.24
CA GLU A 45 -4.81 0.85 7.21
C GLU A 45 -5.58 2.00 6.58
N GLY A 46 -5.74 2.06 5.25
CA GLY A 46 -6.28 3.23 4.56
C GLY A 46 -5.29 4.39 4.56
N TRP A 47 -5.78 5.64 4.58
CA TRP A 47 -4.95 6.84 4.46
C TRP A 47 -4.43 7.38 5.79
N TRP A 48 -4.02 6.54 6.76
CA TRP A 48 -3.44 7.03 8.04
C TRP A 48 -1.94 7.33 7.99
N SER A 49 -1.34 7.19 6.80
CA SER A 49 0.02 7.57 6.53
C SER A 49 0.28 7.75 5.03
N GLN A 50 1.37 8.43 4.70
CA GLN A 50 1.85 8.56 3.34
C GLN A 50 2.72 7.36 2.93
N PHE A 51 2.13 6.34 2.31
CA PHE A 51 2.85 5.19 1.75
C PHE A 51 3.07 5.25 0.23
N LEU A 52 2.64 6.34 -0.43
CA LEU A 52 2.79 6.57 -1.86
C LEU A 52 3.54 7.87 -2.15
N VAL A 53 4.26 7.86 -3.27
CA VAL A 53 4.63 9.07 -4.00
C VAL A 53 3.75 9.13 -5.24
N VAL A 54 2.94 10.19 -5.34
CA VAL A 54 2.05 10.42 -6.48
C VAL A 54 2.58 11.62 -7.25
N GLU A 55 2.69 11.48 -8.57
CA GLU A 55 3.12 12.54 -9.47
C GLU A 55 2.08 12.77 -10.56
N GLN A 56 1.78 14.03 -10.86
CA GLN A 56 0.91 14.43 -11.96
C GLN A 56 1.59 15.54 -12.75
N ASN A 57 1.62 15.42 -14.08
CA ASN A 57 2.28 16.39 -14.97
C ASN A 57 3.74 16.70 -14.58
N GLY A 58 4.49 15.66 -14.18
CA GLY A 58 5.89 15.77 -13.78
C GLY A 58 6.13 16.46 -12.42
N LYS A 59 5.06 16.71 -11.64
CA LYS A 59 5.15 17.29 -10.29
C LYS A 59 4.67 16.30 -9.25
N LYS A 60 5.45 16.14 -8.17
CA LYS A 60 5.04 15.39 -6.99
C LYS A 60 3.89 16.13 -6.28
N LEU A 61 2.82 15.39 -6.01
CA LEU A 61 1.66 15.89 -5.27
C LEU A 61 1.91 15.79 -3.76
N ASN A 62 1.35 16.74 -3.02
CA ASN A 62 1.38 16.74 -1.57
C ASN A 62 0.33 15.78 -1.02
N TYR A 63 0.72 15.00 -0.03
CA TYR A 63 -0.21 14.19 0.73
C TYR A 63 -1.01 15.08 1.69
N GLN A 64 -2.34 14.94 1.66
CA GLN A 64 -3.32 15.70 2.45
C GLN A 64 -4.09 14.83 3.46
N GLY A 65 -3.75 13.54 3.55
CA GLY A 65 -4.35 12.63 4.50
C GLY A 65 -3.79 12.79 5.93
N PRO A 66 -4.42 12.12 6.93
CA PRO A 66 -3.94 12.14 8.30
C PRO A 66 -2.59 11.43 8.48
N MET A 67 -1.81 11.91 9.46
CA MET A 67 -0.55 11.29 9.87
C MET A 67 -0.66 10.83 11.33
N ALA A 68 -0.71 9.51 11.54
CA ALA A 68 -0.86 8.95 12.87
C ALA A 68 0.46 8.93 13.67
N LYS A 69 0.41 9.38 14.93
CA LYS A 69 1.45 9.09 15.94
C LYS A 69 1.15 7.73 16.58
N ARG A 70 2.16 6.86 16.69
CA ARG A 70 1.99 5.45 17.09
C ARG A 70 2.70 5.12 18.40
N LEU A 71 2.14 4.18 19.16
CA LEU A 71 2.81 3.49 20.27
C LEU A 71 3.41 2.18 19.76
N THR A 72 3.61 1.19 20.63
CA THR A 72 3.90 -0.19 20.23
C THR A 72 2.67 -0.81 19.58
N PRO A 73 2.81 -1.53 18.45
CA PRO A 73 1.66 -2.12 17.78
C PRO A 73 1.01 -3.23 18.60
N GLU A 74 -0.32 -3.27 18.58
CA GLU A 74 -1.15 -4.32 19.18
C GLU A 74 -1.38 -5.49 18.19
N ALA A 75 -1.85 -6.63 18.71
CA ALA A 75 -1.99 -7.86 17.92
C ALA A 75 -2.95 -7.74 16.72
N ASN A 76 -3.98 -6.91 16.82
CA ASN A 76 -4.98 -6.61 15.79
C ASN A 76 -4.45 -5.68 14.67
N GLU A 77 -3.28 -5.06 14.86
CA GLU A 77 -2.64 -4.22 13.84
C GLU A 77 -1.74 -5.03 12.90
N PHE A 78 -1.72 -6.34 13.07
CA PHE A 78 -1.04 -7.25 12.18
C PHE A 78 -2.02 -8.01 11.30
N LEU A 79 -1.61 -8.21 10.05
CA LEU A 79 -2.31 -9.00 9.06
C LEU A 79 -1.47 -10.26 8.77
N THR A 80 -2.14 -11.40 8.77
CA THR A 80 -1.54 -12.68 8.34
C THR A 80 -2.05 -13.02 6.95
N LEU A 81 -1.12 -13.39 6.07
CA LEU A 81 -1.39 -14.04 4.80
C LEU A 81 -0.90 -15.48 4.88
N THR A 82 -1.78 -16.45 4.69
CA THR A 82 -1.35 -17.86 4.62
C THR A 82 -0.48 -18.09 3.39
N ALA A 83 0.23 -19.21 3.33
CA ALA A 83 1.01 -19.60 2.15
C ALA A 83 0.17 -19.49 0.85
N GLY A 84 0.70 -18.83 -0.18
CA GLY A 84 0.01 -18.59 -1.45
C GLY A 84 -1.13 -17.56 -1.42
N GLN A 85 -1.51 -17.04 -0.24
CA GLN A 85 -2.68 -16.17 -0.13
C GLN A 85 -2.42 -14.78 -0.72
N SER A 86 -3.43 -14.25 -1.41
CA SER A 86 -3.49 -12.85 -1.81
C SER A 86 -4.60 -12.12 -1.07
N LYS A 87 -4.34 -10.86 -0.72
CA LYS A 87 -5.35 -9.96 -0.17
C LYS A 87 -5.26 -8.61 -0.85
N SER A 88 -6.42 -8.06 -1.21
CA SER A 88 -6.52 -6.77 -1.87
C SER A 88 -7.30 -5.76 -1.05
N VAL A 89 -7.03 -4.49 -1.30
CA VAL A 89 -7.82 -3.34 -0.83
C VAL A 89 -7.84 -2.28 -1.92
N GLU A 90 -8.96 -1.59 -2.06
CA GLU A 90 -9.12 -0.48 -2.98
C GLU A 90 -9.24 0.82 -2.17
N LEU A 91 -8.47 1.83 -2.55
CA LEU A 91 -8.50 3.16 -1.94
C LEU A 91 -8.65 4.22 -3.02
N ASP A 92 -9.45 5.24 -2.77
CA ASP A 92 -9.58 6.40 -3.63
C ASP A 92 -8.47 7.42 -3.32
N LEU A 93 -7.61 7.72 -4.30
CA LEU A 93 -6.53 8.68 -4.14
C LEU A 93 -7.03 10.11 -3.90
N THR A 94 -8.22 10.47 -4.39
CA THR A 94 -8.77 11.82 -4.22
C THR A 94 -9.05 12.16 -2.76
N LEU A 95 -9.14 11.15 -1.89
CA LEU A 95 -9.30 11.32 -0.44
C LEU A 95 -8.01 11.76 0.26
N ALA A 96 -6.85 11.65 -0.39
CA ALA A 96 -5.55 11.93 0.21
C ALA A 96 -4.64 12.83 -0.64
N TYR A 97 -5.03 13.14 -1.88
CA TYR A 97 -4.26 13.96 -2.81
C TYR A 97 -5.20 14.82 -3.65
N GLU A 98 -4.78 16.07 -3.91
CA GLU A 98 -5.43 16.93 -4.90
C GLU A 98 -5.05 16.47 -6.31
N ILE A 99 -5.96 15.77 -6.99
CA ILE A 99 -5.71 15.15 -8.31
C ILE A 99 -6.72 15.69 -9.32
N ASN A 100 -6.23 16.04 -10.51
CA ASN A 100 -7.09 16.16 -11.68
C ASN A 100 -7.38 14.75 -12.23
N THR A 101 -8.59 14.22 -11.99
CA THR A 101 -8.97 12.85 -12.37
C THR A 101 -9.03 12.61 -13.88
N ALA A 102 -9.05 13.67 -14.70
CA ALA A 102 -9.03 13.57 -16.15
C ALA A 102 -7.62 13.45 -16.76
N GLN A 103 -6.57 13.50 -15.93
CA GLN A 103 -5.17 13.47 -16.38
C GLN A 103 -4.43 12.25 -15.83
N PRO A 104 -3.45 11.70 -16.57
CA PRO A 104 -2.66 10.57 -16.09
C PRO A 104 -1.83 10.96 -14.86
N ILE A 105 -1.59 9.98 -14.00
CA ILE A 105 -0.72 10.11 -12.82
C ILE A 105 0.29 8.97 -12.81
N ALA A 106 1.42 9.19 -12.17
CA ALA A 106 2.37 8.15 -11.82
C ALA A 106 2.30 7.89 -10.32
N ILE A 107 2.20 6.61 -9.95
CA ILE A 107 2.20 6.17 -8.56
C ILE A 107 3.46 5.35 -8.33
N THR A 108 4.20 5.70 -7.30
CA THR A 108 5.33 4.92 -6.79
C THR A 108 5.02 4.52 -5.36
N TYR A 109 5.03 3.22 -5.07
CA TYR A 109 4.85 2.73 -3.72
C TYR A 109 6.11 3.00 -2.91
N ASN A 110 6.03 3.90 -1.93
CA ASN A 110 7.19 4.42 -1.20
C ASN A 110 7.25 3.81 0.19
N ASN A 111 7.29 2.48 0.27
CA ASN A 111 7.56 1.84 1.54
C ASN A 111 8.62 0.76 1.39
N GLN A 112 9.79 1.03 1.98
CA GLN A 112 10.62 -0.03 2.52
C GLN A 112 10.02 -0.39 3.86
N LEU A 113 9.11 -1.37 3.88
CA LEU A 113 8.58 -1.94 5.12
C LEU A 113 9.78 -2.43 5.93
N SER A 114 10.16 -1.63 6.93
CA SER A 114 11.29 -1.90 7.81
C SER A 114 10.82 -1.63 9.23
N HIS A 115 10.10 -2.61 9.76
CA HIS A 115 9.92 -2.73 11.21
C HIS A 115 10.72 -3.95 11.65
N PRO A 116 11.32 -4.00 12.84
CA PRO A 116 12.01 -5.21 13.34
C PRO A 116 11.15 -6.49 13.32
N LEU A 117 9.83 -6.35 13.20
CA LEU A 117 8.84 -7.42 13.05
C LEU A 117 8.09 -7.39 11.69
N ALA A 118 8.35 -6.41 10.82
CA ALA A 118 7.67 -6.23 9.56
C ALA A 118 8.57 -6.65 8.39
N LEU A 119 8.00 -7.54 7.59
CA LEU A 119 8.47 -8.07 6.32
C LEU A 119 9.19 -7.06 5.44
N THR A 120 10.17 -7.55 4.68
CA THR A 120 10.67 -6.84 3.50
C THR A 120 9.74 -7.17 2.33
N ALA A 121 8.66 -6.42 2.13
CA ALA A 121 7.86 -6.57 0.91
C ALA A 121 8.48 -5.77 -0.23
N SER A 122 8.55 -6.37 -1.41
CA SER A 122 8.92 -5.68 -2.64
C SER A 122 7.66 -5.42 -3.47
N CYS A 123 7.40 -4.15 -3.76
CA CYS A 123 6.31 -3.76 -4.63
C CYS A 123 6.79 -3.70 -6.07
N ASN A 124 6.17 -4.52 -6.93
CA ASN A 124 6.38 -4.43 -8.38
C ASN A 124 5.29 -3.53 -8.96
N LYS A 125 5.72 -2.57 -9.78
CA LYS A 125 4.83 -1.73 -10.58
C LYS A 125 4.20 -2.60 -11.68
N VAL A 126 2.89 -2.79 -11.67
CA VAL A 126 2.16 -3.36 -12.81
C VAL A 126 1.36 -2.20 -13.38
N LEU A 127 1.90 -1.56 -14.43
CA LEU A 127 1.18 -0.53 -15.19
C LEU A 127 0.24 -1.20 -16.19
#